data_AF-E1SPY9-F1
#
_entry.id   AF-E1SPY9-F1
#
_cell.length_a   1.000
_cell.length_b   1.000
_cell.length_c   1.000
_cell.angle_alpha   90.00
_cell.angle_beta   90.00
_cell.angle_gamma   90.00
#
_symmetry.space_group_name_H-M   'P 1'
#
loop_
_entity.id
_entity.type
_entity.pdbx_description
1 polymer ?
#
loop_
_entity_poly.entity_id
_entity_poly.type
_entity_poly.pdbx_seq_one_letter_code
_entity_poly.pdbx_strand_id
1 'polypeptide(L)' 'MNFNSLNENELFWELYKVRDGWNENNGLANDYNESKKYHEIRRLLKDNFSVKVEIIRYENKENGKVTYEVEIHN' A
#
# COMPACT_ATOMS: atom_id res chain seq x y z
N MET A 1 0.17 12.47 -9.56
CA MET A 1 1.12 12.63 -8.44
C MET A 1 2.48 12.14 -8.90
N ASN A 2 3.56 12.77 -8.46
CA ASN A 2 4.93 12.33 -8.75
C ASN A 2 5.58 11.91 -7.41
N PHE A 3 5.87 10.62 -7.23
CA PHE A 3 6.41 10.09 -5.96
C PHE A 3 7.94 10.14 -5.91
N ASN A 4 8.62 10.40 -7.03
CA ASN A 4 10.09 10.35 -7.13
C ASN A 4 10.83 11.42 -6.30
N SER A 5 10.13 12.45 -5.82
CA SER A 5 10.70 13.49 -4.97
C SER A 5 10.50 13.25 -3.47
N LEU A 6 9.80 12.17 -3.09
CA LEU A 6 9.47 11.87 -1.70
C LEU A 6 10.61 11.14 -1.00
N ASN A 7 10.82 11.43 0.28
CA ASN A 7 11.71 10.66 1.15
C ASN A 7 11.04 9.36 1.65
N GLU A 8 11.80 8.52 2.34
CA GLU A 8 11.33 7.23 2.88
C GLU A 8 10.06 7.34 3.72
N ASN A 9 10.03 8.28 4.68
CA ASN A 9 8.88 8.47 5.57
C ASN A 9 7.64 8.94 4.80
N GLU A 10 7.83 9.83 3.82
CA GLU A 10 6.73 10.29 2.96
C GLU A 10 6.18 9.16 2.07
N LEU A 11 7.04 8.26 1.59
CA LEU A 11 6.61 7.07 0.86
C LEU A 11 5.81 6.12 1.76
N PHE A 12 6.23 5.91 3.01
CA PHE A 12 5.43 5.16 3.98
C PHE A 12 4.07 5.82 4.25
N TRP A 13 4.04 7.15 4.40
CA TRP A 13 2.77 7.88 4.56
C TRP A 13 1.84 7.68 3.37
N GLU A 14 2.34 7.75 2.14
CA GLU A 14 1.52 7.47 0.96
C GLU A 14 1.07 6.01 0.88
N LEU A 15 1.91 5.06 1.31
CA LEU A 15 1.53 3.65 1.40
C LEU A 15 0.39 3.42 2.40
N TYR A 16 0.45 4.05 3.58
CA TYR A 16 -0.60 3.97 4.57
C TYR A 16 -1.92 4.58 4.08
N LYS A 17 -1.88 5.68 3.32
CA LYS A 17 -3.08 6.25 2.69
C LYS A 17 -3.73 5.28 1.70
N VAL A 18 -2.92 4.55 0.92
CA VAL A 18 -3.44 3.52 0.00
C VAL A 18 -4.12 2.40 0.80
N ARG A 19 -3.45 1.87 1.83
CA ARG A 19 -4.03 0.85 2.74
C ARG A 19 -5.35 1.33 3.33
N ASP A 20 -5.41 2.56 3.84
CA ASP A 20 -6.61 3.11 4.48
C ASP A 20 -7.74 3.27 3.47
N GLY A 21 -7.44 3.76 2.27
CA GLY A 21 -8.41 3.81 1.17
C GLY A 21 -8.98 2.43 0.84
N TRP A 22 -8.13 1.39 0.79
CA TRP A 22 -8.59 0.02 0.54
C TRP A 22 -9.43 -0.54 1.68
N ASN A 23 -9.13 -0.18 2.94
CA ASN A 23 -9.95 -0.54 4.10
C ASN A 23 -11.30 0.17 4.14
N GLU A 24 -11.36 1.43 3.69
CA GLU A 24 -12.61 2.19 3.59
C GLU A 24 -13.47 1.72 2.41
N ASN A 25 -12.83 1.39 1.28
CA ASN A 25 -13.49 0.88 0.09
C ASN A 25 -12.66 -0.25 -0.53
N ASN A 26 -13.04 -1.49 -0.21
CA ASN A 26 -12.38 -2.70 -0.71
C ASN A 26 -12.28 -2.77 -2.25
N GLY A 27 -13.17 -2.08 -2.99
CA GLY A 27 -13.12 -2.01 -4.45
C GLY A 27 -11.87 -1.32 -4.98
N LEU A 28 -11.28 -0.40 -4.21
CA LEU A 28 -10.06 0.32 -4.58
C LEU A 28 -8.84 -0.59 -4.71
N ALA A 29 -8.80 -1.72 -3.98
CA ALA A 29 -7.72 -2.70 -4.12
C ALA A 29 -7.67 -3.33 -5.53
N ASN A 30 -8.77 -3.31 -6.27
CA ASN A 30 -8.84 -3.78 -7.65
C ASN A 30 -8.83 -2.63 -8.67
N ASP A 31 -8.79 -1.38 -8.21
CA ASP A 31 -8.72 -0.24 -9.11
C ASP A 31 -7.32 -0.13 -9.72
N TYR A 32 -7.29 0.11 -11.04
CA TYR A 32 -6.04 0.17 -11.79
C TYR A 32 -5.13 1.32 -11.33
N ASN A 33 -5.69 2.48 -11.01
CA ASN A 33 -4.90 3.64 -10.60
C ASN A 33 -4.34 3.46 -9.20
N GLU A 34 -5.12 2.87 -8.29
CA GLU A 34 -4.69 2.53 -6.93
C GLU A 34 -3.60 1.46 -6.94
N SER A 35 -3.77 0.40 -7.75
CA SER A 35 -2.74 -0.63 -7.95
C SER A 35 -1.44 -0.02 -8.49
N LYS A 36 -1.55 0.87 -9.48
CA LYS A 36 -0.39 1.58 -10.04
C LYS A 36 0.30 2.47 -9.00
N LYS A 37 -0.47 3.19 -8.17
CA LYS A 37 0.04 4.01 -7.07
C LYS A 37 0.81 3.17 -6.06
N TYR A 38 0.22 2.08 -5.57
CA TYR A 38 0.87 1.13 -4.68
C TYR A 38 2.20 0.61 -5.25
N HIS A 39 2.19 0.14 -6.50
CA HIS A 39 3.39 -0.41 -7.14
C HIS A 39 4.51 0.63 -7.29
N GLU A 40 4.17 1.88 -7.59
CA GLU A 40 5.17 2.95 -7.71
C GLU A 40 5.83 3.24 -6.36
N ILE A 41 5.04 3.36 -5.28
CA ILE A 41 5.54 3.58 -3.91
C ILE A 41 6.42 2.41 -3.47
N ARG A 42 5.93 1.17 -3.65
CA ARG A 42 6.68 -0.07 -3.32
C ARG A 42 8.01 -0.15 -4.06
N ARG A 43 8.02 0.20 -5.35
CA ARG A 43 9.25 0.24 -6.15
C ARG A 43 10.24 1.26 -5.59
N LEU A 44 9.79 2.47 -5.26
CA LEU A 44 10.67 3.52 -4.73
C LEU A 44 11.26 3.16 -3.37
N LEU A 45 10.47 2.57 -2.47
CA LEU A 45 10.95 2.05 -1.19
C LEU A 45 12.03 0.98 -1.38
N LYS A 46 11.81 0.05 -2.31
CA LYS A 46 12.78 -1.00 -2.64
C LYS A 46 14.05 -0.46 -3.27
N ASP A 47 13.93 0.37 -4.30
CA ASP A 47 15.06 0.78 -5.14
C ASP A 47 15.94 1.83 -4.43
N ASN A 48 15.34 2.75 -3.66
CA ASN A 48 16.07 3.85 -3.03
C ASN A 48 16.47 3.56 -1.58
N PHE A 49 15.70 2.74 -0.85
CA PHE A 49 15.88 2.51 0.58
C PHE A 49 16.11 1.04 0.94
N SER A 50 16.12 0.13 -0.04
CA SER A 50 16.23 -1.32 0.16
C SER A 50 15.14 -1.92 1.04
N VAL A 51 14.01 -1.23 1.21
CA VAL A 51 12.89 -1.70 2.02
C VAL A 51 11.88 -2.43 1.14
N LYS A 52 11.52 -3.66 1.53
CA LYS A 52 10.43 -4.40 0.88
C LYS A 52 9.15 -4.21 1.67
N VAL A 53 8.10 -3.77 1.00
CA VAL A 53 6.77 -3.58 1.59
C VAL A 53 5.71 -4.31 0.78
N GLU A 54 4.68 -4.80 1.46
CA GLU A 54 3.52 -5.43 0.84
C GLU A 54 2.23 -5.01 1.57
N ILE A 55 1.12 -4.91 0.83
CA ILE A 55 -0.21 -4.78 1.45
C ILE A 55 -0.88 -6.15 1.41
N ILE A 56 -1.15 -6.73 2.57
CA ILE A 56 -1.75 -8.06 2.72
C ILE A 56 -3.25 -7.93 2.97
N ARG A 57 -4.03 -8.74 2.27
CA ARG A 57 -5.48 -8.85 2.42
C ARG A 57 -5.82 -9.92 3.46
N TYR A 58 -6.48 -9.50 4.54
CA TYR A 58 -7.04 -10.35 5.56
C TYR A 58 -8.56 -10.40 5.39
N GLU A 59 -9.13 -11.60 5.30
CA GLU A 59 -10.57 -11.80 5.25
C GLU A 59 -11.02 -12.52 6.51
N ASN A 60 -11.79 -11.83 7.34
CA ASN A 60 -12.42 -12.44 8.50
C ASN A 60 -13.65 -13.24 8.04
N LYS A 61 -13.53 -14.56 8.10
CA LYS A 61 -14.58 -15.50 7.66
C LYS A 61 -15.82 -15.51 8.54
N GLU A 62 -15.76 -14.96 9.76
CA GLU A 62 -16.90 -14.95 10.70
C GLU A 62 -17.87 -13.80 10.42
N ASN A 63 -17.38 -12.65 9.95
CA ASN A 63 -18.20 -11.47 9.67
C ASN A 63 -18.10 -10.97 8.21
N GLY A 64 -17.34 -11.66 7.36
CA GLY A 64 -17.13 -11.29 5.95
C GLY A 64 -16.32 -10.01 5.75
N LYS A 65 -15.73 -9.45 6.82
CA LYS A 65 -14.97 -8.21 6.75
C LYS A 65 -13.61 -8.47 6.11
N VAL A 66 -13.27 -7.66 5.12
CA VAL A 66 -11.94 -7.61 4.53
C VAL A 66 -11.19 -6.43 5.14
N THR A 67 -9.94 -6.68 5.53
CA THR A 67 -9.00 -5.65 5.98
C THR A 67 -7.68 -5.79 5.24
N TYR A 68 -6.99 -4.66 5.09
CA TYR A 68 -5.68 -4.57 4.45
C TYR A 68 -4.67 -4.04 5.44
N GLU A 69 -3.51 -4.67 5.52
CA GLU A 69 -2.42 -4.26 6.41
C GLU A 69 -1.10 -4.14 5.63
N VAL A 70 -0.21 -3.25 6.09
CA VAL A 70 1.11 -3.06 5.49
C VAL A 70 2.10 -3.94 6.25
N GLU A 71 2.81 -4.80 5.52
CA GLU A 71 3.95 -5.56 6.02
C GLU A 71 5.26 -4.98 5.47
N ILE A 72 6.27 -4.91 6.34
CA ILE A 72 7.60 -4.38 6.03
C ILE A 72 8.61 -5.49 6.31
N HIS A 73 9.44 -5.80 5.32
CA HIS A 73 10.48 -6.82 5.40
C HIS A 73 11.86 -6.17 5.23
N ASN A 74 12.72 -6.42 6.22
CA ASN A 74 14.13 -6.01 6.26
C ASN A 74 15.05 -7.18 5.92
#